data_AF-Q2RFX5-F1
#
_entry.id   AF-Q2RFX5-F1
#
_cell.length_a   1.000
_cell.length_b   1.000
_cell.length_c   1.000
_cell.angle_alpha   90.00
_cell.angle_beta   90.00
_cell.angle_gamma   90.00
#
_symmetry.space_group_name_H-M   'P 1'
#
loop_
_entity.id
_entity.type
_entity.pdbx_description
1 polymer ?
#
loop_
_entity_poly.entity_id
_entity_poly.type
_entity_poly.pdbx_seq_one_letter_code
_entity_poly.pdbx_strand_id
1 'polypeptide(L)'
;MQAIFQALNFNPWTFLFQTLNLLVVMGLLYVFLYKPLGKVLADREARIEGNLNDAAAAREKAENILAEYRQQLQGARQEAQAILDRATKMAEETRAEIINRAREEAERTLAQARREIEGEKSKALAAIRSEAASLAILAAGKVLERSLTPDDQERLAREAIAEVERLQ
;
A
#
# COMPACT_ATOMS: atom_id res chain seq x y z
N MET A 1 82.60 -22.24 72.78
CA MET A 1 82.33 -22.01 71.34
C MET A 1 83.31 -22.69 70.40
N GLN A 2 84.55 -23.04 70.81
CA GLN A 2 85.51 -23.69 69.91
C GLN A 2 85.20 -25.17 69.60
N ALA A 3 84.51 -25.88 70.50
CA ALA A 3 84.12 -27.29 70.29
C ALA A 3 82.96 -27.49 69.28
N ILE A 4 82.13 -26.47 69.04
CA ILE A 4 81.02 -26.52 68.08
C ILE A 4 81.56 -26.40 66.64
N PHE A 5 82.68 -25.69 66.46
CA PHE A 5 83.34 -25.48 65.16
C PHE A 5 84.12 -26.68 64.63
N GLN A 6 84.50 -27.64 65.47
CA GLN A 6 85.15 -28.89 65.03
C GLN A 6 84.18 -30.07 64.86
N ALA A 7 83.01 -30.03 65.52
CA ALA A 7 81.96 -31.04 65.36
C ALA A 7 81.13 -30.85 64.07
N LEU A 8 81.04 -29.63 63.56
CA LEU A 8 80.81 -29.41 62.13
C LEU A 8 82.17 -29.53 61.46
N ASN A 9 82.37 -30.49 60.55
CA ASN A 9 83.55 -30.57 59.70
C ASN A 9 83.59 -29.37 58.71
N PHE A 10 83.72 -28.15 59.24
CA PHE A 10 83.58 -26.90 58.51
C PHE A 10 84.86 -26.63 57.73
N ASN A 11 85.03 -27.40 56.67
CA ASN A 11 86.08 -27.20 55.70
C ASN A 11 85.66 -25.99 54.83
N PRO A 12 86.36 -24.84 54.89
CA PRO A 12 86.00 -23.66 54.10
C PRO A 12 85.96 -23.94 52.59
N TRP A 13 86.72 -24.95 52.14
CA TRP A 13 86.67 -25.45 50.77
C TRP A 13 85.32 -26.08 50.43
N THR A 14 84.80 -26.99 51.27
CA THR A 14 83.49 -27.64 51.00
C THR A 14 82.34 -26.64 51.04
N PHE A 15 82.38 -25.68 51.96
CA PHE A 15 81.40 -24.60 52.02
C PHE A 15 81.41 -23.73 50.75
N LEU A 16 82.58 -23.41 50.20
CA LEU A 16 82.72 -22.67 48.95
C LEU A 16 82.13 -23.45 47.76
N PHE A 17 82.43 -24.74 47.63
CA PHE A 17 81.84 -25.59 46.58
C PHE A 17 80.33 -25.76 46.73
N GLN A 18 79.82 -25.91 47.96
CA GLN A 18 78.38 -25.98 48.21
C GLN A 18 77.66 -24.68 47.85
N THR A 19 78.26 -23.53 48.17
CA THR A 19 77.70 -22.22 47.83
C THR A 19 77.74 -21.98 46.32
N LEU A 20 78.83 -22.38 45.65
CA LEU A 20 78.94 -22.34 44.20
C LEU A 20 77.87 -23.23 43.54
N ASN A 21 77.68 -24.45 44.04
CA ASN A 21 76.64 -25.36 43.55
C ASN A 21 75.23 -24.77 43.76
N LEU A 22 74.96 -24.20 44.94
CA LEU A 22 73.69 -23.52 45.22
C LEU A 22 73.47 -22.35 44.26
N LEU A 23 74.49 -21.53 43.98
CA LEU A 23 74.40 -20.43 43.03
C LEU A 23 74.16 -20.92 41.60
N VAL A 24 74.82 -22.00 41.18
CA VAL A 24 74.61 -22.61 39.86
C VAL A 24 73.18 -23.14 39.74
N VAL A 25 72.69 -23.90 40.74
CA VAL A 25 71.31 -24.40 40.76
C VAL A 25 70.31 -23.24 40.81
N MET A 26 70.56 -22.20 41.61
CA MET A 26 69.69 -21.03 41.70
C MET A 26 69.66 -20.25 40.37
N GLY A 27 70.80 -20.09 39.71
CA GLY A 27 70.88 -19.47 38.38
C GLY A 27 70.20 -20.31 37.30
N LEU A 28 70.39 -21.63 37.33
CA LEU A 28 69.71 -22.56 36.43
C LEU A 28 68.21 -22.52 36.64
N LEU A 29 67.74 -22.61 37.89
CA LEU A 29 66.33 -22.53 38.26
C LEU A 29 65.76 -21.15 37.92
N TYR A 30 66.55 -20.08 38.06
CA TYR A 30 66.12 -18.76 37.66
C TYR A 30 65.81 -18.70 36.16
N VAL A 31 66.75 -19.19 35.34
CA VAL A 31 66.61 -19.19 33.88
C VAL A 31 65.56 -20.19 33.39
N PHE A 32 65.51 -21.39 33.98
CA PHE A 32 64.61 -22.47 33.56
C PHE A 32 63.21 -22.37 34.15
N LEU A 33 62.98 -21.66 35.26
CA LEU A 33 61.65 -21.58 35.89
C LEU A 33 60.99 -20.21 35.66
N TYR A 34 61.68 -19.09 35.87
CA TYR A 34 61.05 -17.77 35.69
C TYR A 34 60.72 -17.49 34.22
N LYS A 35 61.56 -17.90 33.26
CA LYS A 35 61.25 -17.70 31.84
C LYS A 35 59.98 -18.43 31.38
N PRO A 36 59.81 -19.76 31.58
CA PRO A 36 58.56 -20.41 31.19
C PRO A 36 57.37 -20.00 32.05
N LEU A 37 57.56 -19.74 33.35
CA LEU A 37 56.46 -19.28 34.21
C LEU A 37 55.95 -17.90 33.77
N GLY A 38 56.85 -16.97 33.44
CA GLY A 38 56.49 -15.66 32.88
C GLY A 38 55.78 -15.77 31.53
N LYS A 39 56.25 -16.66 30.64
CA LYS A 39 55.57 -16.95 29.36
C LYS A 39 54.16 -17.50 29.57
N VAL A 40 53.96 -18.47 30.48
CA VAL A 40 52.64 -19.05 30.76
C VAL A 40 51.68 -18.00 31.33
N LEU A 41 52.16 -17.12 32.21
CA LEU A 41 51.36 -16.02 32.75
C LEU A 41 50.99 -15.00 31.66
N ALA A 42 51.95 -14.60 30.82
CA ALA A 42 51.72 -13.69 29.71
C ALA A 42 50.76 -14.29 28.66
N ASP A 43 50.92 -15.57 28.31
CA ASP A 43 50.02 -16.29 27.40
C ASP A 43 48.60 -16.37 27.98
N ARG A 44 48.47 -16.56 29.30
CA ARG A 44 47.17 -16.59 29.98
C ARG A 44 46.53 -15.19 29.98
N GLU A 45 47.30 -14.16 30.27
CA GLU A 45 46.84 -12.76 30.23
C GLU A 45 46.37 -12.39 28.83
N ALA A 46 47.18 -12.66 27.80
CA ALA A 46 46.83 -12.41 26.40
C ALA A 46 45.58 -13.19 25.95
N ARG A 47 45.39 -14.44 26.40
CA ARG A 47 44.18 -15.22 26.12
C ARG A 47 42.94 -14.64 26.80
N ILE A 48 43.07 -14.19 28.05
CA ILE A 48 41.94 -13.59 28.79
C ILE A 48 41.56 -12.26 28.14
N GLU A 49 42.53 -11.41 27.84
CA GLU A 49 42.31 -10.14 27.16
C GLU A 49 41.71 -10.34 25.77
N GLY A 50 42.24 -11.29 24.99
CA GLY A 50 41.68 -11.67 23.69
C GLY A 50 40.22 -12.12 23.79
N ASN A 51 39.90 -13.03 24.72
CA ASN A 51 38.53 -13.49 24.93
C ASN A 51 37.58 -12.38 25.38
N LEU A 52 38.05 -11.45 26.23
CA LEU A 52 37.25 -10.30 26.67
C LEU A 52 36.99 -9.33 25.52
N ASN A 53 38.00 -9.05 24.70
CA ASN A 53 37.87 -8.20 23.52
C ASN A 53 36.94 -8.82 22.47
N ASP A 54 37.07 -10.13 22.21
CA ASP A 54 36.18 -10.86 21.31
C ASP A 54 34.73 -10.87 21.81
N ALA A 55 34.52 -11.07 23.12
CA ALA A 55 33.20 -11.02 23.72
C ALA A 55 32.59 -9.61 23.65
N ALA A 56 33.38 -8.57 23.89
CA ALA A 56 32.95 -7.18 23.77
C ALA A 56 32.57 -6.84 22.31
N ALA A 57 33.43 -7.20 21.35
CA ALA A 57 33.17 -6.99 19.93
C ALA A 57 31.95 -7.79 19.43
N ALA A 58 31.75 -9.02 19.90
CA ALA A 58 30.57 -9.81 19.58
C ALA A 58 29.29 -9.19 20.14
N ARG A 59 29.33 -8.66 21.36
CA ARG A 59 28.21 -7.97 21.98
C ARG A 59 27.87 -6.68 21.24
N GLU A 60 28.86 -5.85 20.91
CA GLU A 60 28.66 -4.61 20.16
C GLU A 60 28.06 -4.89 18.78
N LYS A 61 28.57 -5.90 18.05
CA LYS A 61 28.00 -6.33 16.77
C LYS A 61 26.54 -6.79 16.92
N ALA A 62 26.22 -7.55 17.96
CA ALA A 62 24.86 -8.01 18.22
C ALA A 62 23.91 -6.85 18.54
N GLU A 63 24.36 -5.87 19.34
CA GLU A 63 23.59 -4.66 19.66
C GLU A 63 23.35 -3.80 18.42
N ASN A 64 24.35 -3.64 17.55
CA ASN A 64 24.24 -2.92 16.28
C ASN A 64 23.27 -3.61 15.31
N ILE A 65 23.40 -4.93 15.11
CA ILE A 65 22.48 -5.70 14.25
C ILE A 65 21.04 -5.61 14.79
N LEU A 66 20.84 -5.68 16.11
CA LEU A 66 19.53 -5.56 16.71
C LEU A 66 18.94 -4.16 16.52
N ALA A 67 19.75 -3.11 16.61
CA ALA A 67 19.34 -1.74 16.35
C ALA A 67 18.94 -1.54 14.87
N GLU A 68 19.77 -1.99 13.93
CA GLU A 68 19.47 -1.97 12.50
C GLU A 68 18.19 -2.74 12.18
N TYR A 69 18.02 -3.95 12.73
CA TYR A 69 16.82 -4.76 12.53
C TYR A 69 15.57 -4.08 13.06
N ARG A 70 15.64 -3.46 14.25
CA ARG A 70 14.51 -2.68 14.81
C ARG A 70 14.17 -1.47 13.94
N GLN A 71 15.17 -0.76 13.43
CA GLN A 71 14.97 0.37 12.52
C GLN A 71 14.33 -0.08 11.20
N GLN A 72 14.82 -1.16 10.61
CA GLN A 72 14.24 -1.75 9.40
C GLN A 72 12.79 -2.20 9.62
N LEU A 73 12.49 -2.85 10.77
CA LEU A 73 11.14 -3.26 11.11
C LEU A 73 10.20 -2.06 11.31
N GLN A 74 10.69 -0.97 11.92
CA GLN A 74 9.92 0.26 12.05
C GLN A 74 9.66 0.91 10.69
N GLY A 75 10.68 0.98 9.82
CA GLY A 75 10.54 1.47 8.44
C GLY A 75 9.53 0.64 7.65
N ALA A 76 9.64 -0.68 7.67
CA ALA A 76 8.71 -1.59 7.01
C ALA A 76 7.26 -1.43 7.50
N ARG A 77 7.06 -1.20 8.81
CA ARG A 77 5.73 -0.92 9.37
C ARG A 77 5.17 0.42 8.90
N GLN A 78 6.00 1.46 8.83
CA GLN A 78 5.60 2.78 8.33
C GLN A 78 5.25 2.73 6.84
N GLU A 79 6.05 2.02 6.04
CA GLU A 79 5.78 1.80 4.62
C GLU A 79 4.49 1.00 4.41
N ALA A 80 4.28 -0.07 5.17
CA ALA A 80 3.05 -0.86 5.13
C ALA A 80 1.82 0.00 5.46
N GLN A 81 1.90 0.83 6.52
CA GLN A 81 0.82 1.76 6.87
C GLN A 81 0.57 2.78 5.75
N ALA A 82 1.63 3.36 5.19
CA ALA A 82 1.51 4.31 4.09
C ALA A 82 0.90 3.68 2.82
N ILE A 83 1.20 2.40 2.54
CA ILE A 83 0.58 1.65 1.44
C ILE A 83 -0.92 1.44 1.71
N LEU A 84 -1.29 1.04 2.94
CA LEU A 84 -2.70 0.85 3.31
C LEU A 84 -3.49 2.15 3.25
N ASP A 85 -2.92 3.26 3.73
CA ASP A 85 -3.56 4.58 3.70
C ASP A 85 -3.77 5.05 2.25
N ARG A 86 -2.75 4.90 1.38
CA ARG A 86 -2.87 5.21 -0.06
C ARG A 86 -3.92 4.33 -0.74
N ALA A 87 -3.92 3.02 -0.47
CA ALA A 87 -4.88 2.09 -1.04
C ALA A 87 -6.32 2.43 -0.62
N THR A 88 -6.51 2.80 0.65
CA THR A 88 -7.82 3.21 1.18
C THR A 88 -8.29 4.50 0.51
N LYS A 89 -7.41 5.51 0.42
CA LYS A 89 -7.72 6.78 -0.26
C LYS A 89 -8.08 6.57 -1.74
N MET A 90 -7.28 5.78 -2.47
CA MET A 90 -7.55 5.44 -3.87
C MET A 90 -8.88 4.69 -4.03
N ALA A 91 -9.21 3.78 -3.10
CA ALA A 91 -10.47 3.06 -3.12
C ALA A 91 -11.66 4.00 -2.88
N GLU A 92 -11.55 4.96 -1.96
CA GLU A 92 -12.57 5.98 -1.72
C GLU A 92 -12.77 6.91 -2.92
N GLU A 93 -11.67 7.39 -3.53
CA GLU A 93 -11.70 8.21 -4.75
C GLU A 93 -12.36 7.46 -5.91
N THR A 94 -11.95 6.21 -6.14
CA THR A 94 -12.52 5.34 -7.19
C THR A 94 -14.00 5.08 -6.94
N ARG A 95 -14.39 4.83 -5.67
CA ARG A 95 -15.80 4.64 -5.29
C ARG A 95 -16.62 5.90 -5.56
N ALA A 96 -16.11 7.07 -5.20
CA ALA A 96 -16.78 8.35 -5.45
C ALA A 96 -16.93 8.61 -6.96
N GLU A 97 -15.89 8.32 -7.74
CA GLU A 97 -15.93 8.43 -9.20
C GLU A 97 -16.97 7.49 -9.82
N ILE A 98 -17.01 6.22 -9.41
CA ILE A 98 -18.01 5.24 -9.89
C ILE A 98 -19.42 5.72 -9.58
N ILE A 99 -19.68 6.20 -8.35
CA ILE A 99 -21.00 6.69 -7.95
C ILE A 99 -21.40 7.94 -8.77
N ASN A 100 -20.47 8.86 -8.99
CA ASN A 100 -20.73 10.07 -9.78
C ASN A 100 -21.03 9.72 -11.24
N ARG A 101 -20.23 8.85 -11.86
CA ARG A 101 -20.47 8.36 -13.23
C ARG A 101 -21.83 7.66 -13.35
N ALA A 102 -22.17 6.80 -12.39
CA ALA A 102 -23.47 6.12 -12.36
C ALA A 102 -24.64 7.10 -12.23
N ARG A 103 -24.50 8.17 -11.43
CA ARG A 103 -25.51 9.24 -11.32
C ARG A 103 -25.65 10.03 -12.62
N GLU A 104 -24.54 10.40 -13.25
CA GLU A 104 -24.57 11.10 -14.54
C GLU A 104 -25.22 10.25 -15.64
N GLU A 105 -24.92 8.95 -15.67
CA GLU A 105 -25.53 8.02 -16.63
C GLU A 105 -27.02 7.82 -16.36
N ALA A 106 -27.43 7.72 -15.09
CA ALA A 106 -28.83 7.66 -14.70
C ALA A 106 -29.59 8.93 -15.11
N GLU A 107 -29.04 10.11 -14.87
CA GLU A 107 -29.64 11.39 -15.29
C GLU A 107 -29.74 11.51 -16.82
N ARG A 108 -28.70 11.09 -17.56
CA ARG A 108 -28.74 11.04 -19.04
C ARG A 108 -29.84 10.11 -19.54
N THR A 109 -29.97 8.93 -18.94
CA THR A 109 -31.00 7.94 -19.28
C THR A 109 -32.40 8.48 -18.99
N LEU A 110 -32.61 9.11 -17.83
CA LEU A 110 -33.88 9.75 -17.48
C LEU A 110 -34.21 10.91 -18.43
N ALA A 111 -33.23 11.74 -18.79
CA ALA A 111 -33.42 12.83 -19.74
C ALA A 111 -33.80 12.31 -21.14
N GLN A 112 -33.16 11.22 -21.58
CA GLN A 112 -33.52 10.56 -22.84
C GLN A 112 -34.94 9.98 -22.80
N ALA A 113 -35.28 9.23 -21.75
CA ALA A 113 -36.62 8.67 -21.58
C ALA A 113 -37.70 9.76 -21.56
N ARG A 114 -37.46 10.89 -20.89
CA ARG A 114 -38.38 12.05 -20.90
C ARG A 114 -38.58 12.63 -22.30
N ARG A 115 -37.50 12.75 -23.10
CA ARG A 115 -37.59 13.23 -24.49
C ARG A 115 -38.38 12.26 -25.37
N GLU A 116 -38.16 10.97 -25.21
CA GLU A 116 -38.90 9.92 -25.93
C GLU A 116 -40.39 9.96 -25.57
N ILE A 117 -40.72 10.05 -24.28
CA ILE A 117 -42.10 10.18 -23.79
C ILE A 117 -42.80 11.42 -24.39
N GLU A 118 -42.14 12.58 -24.39
CA GLU A 118 -42.75 13.80 -24.95
C GLU A 118 -42.96 13.69 -26.46
N GLY A 119 -42.03 13.05 -27.18
CA GLY A 119 -42.16 12.74 -28.60
C GLY A 119 -43.35 11.82 -28.88
N GLU A 120 -43.48 10.72 -28.14
CA GLU A 120 -44.59 9.78 -28.29
C GLU A 120 -45.95 10.39 -27.91
N LYS A 121 -45.98 11.21 -26.85
CA LYS A 121 -47.17 11.98 -26.47
C LYS A 121 -47.61 12.94 -27.58
N SER A 122 -46.67 13.65 -28.22
CA SER A 122 -46.96 14.53 -29.34
C SER A 122 -47.55 13.76 -30.54
N LYS A 123 -46.97 12.60 -30.88
CA LYS A 123 -47.49 11.72 -31.93
C LYS A 123 -48.90 11.20 -31.60
N ALA A 124 -49.13 10.76 -30.36
CA ALA A 124 -50.43 10.28 -29.92
C ALA A 124 -51.50 11.38 -29.99
N LEU A 125 -51.18 12.61 -29.55
CA LEU A 125 -52.08 13.75 -29.67
C LEU A 125 -52.37 14.12 -31.12
N ALA A 126 -51.38 14.05 -32.00
CA ALA A 126 -51.58 14.28 -33.44
C ALA A 126 -52.51 13.22 -34.06
N ALA A 127 -52.33 11.94 -33.70
CA ALA A 127 -53.20 10.85 -34.15
C ALA A 127 -54.65 11.05 -33.68
N ILE A 128 -54.86 11.37 -32.39
CA ILE A 128 -56.18 11.67 -31.82
C ILE A 128 -56.85 12.85 -32.55
N ARG A 129 -56.09 13.92 -32.83
CA ARG A 129 -56.62 15.09 -33.58
C ARG A 129 -57.03 14.72 -35.00
N SER A 130 -56.24 13.89 -35.68
CA SER A 130 -56.56 13.40 -37.04
C SER A 130 -57.82 12.53 -37.05
N GLU A 131 -57.96 11.65 -36.06
CA GLU A 131 -59.15 10.80 -35.91
C GLU A 131 -60.39 11.62 -35.55
N ALA A 132 -60.27 12.57 -34.62
CA ALA A 132 -61.34 13.50 -34.27
C ALA A 132 -61.78 14.37 -35.45
N ALA A 133 -60.84 14.88 -36.27
CA ALA A 133 -61.15 15.62 -37.48
C ALA A 133 -61.90 14.76 -38.50
N SER A 134 -61.48 13.50 -38.69
CA SER A 134 -62.15 12.54 -39.56
C SER A 134 -63.58 12.24 -39.09
N LEU A 135 -63.78 12.01 -37.79
CA LEU A 135 -65.10 11.82 -37.19
C LEU A 135 -65.99 13.07 -37.32
N ALA A 136 -65.43 14.26 -37.14
CA ALA A 136 -66.16 15.52 -37.31
C ALA A 136 -66.61 15.73 -38.77
N ILE A 137 -65.75 15.42 -39.75
CA ILE A 137 -66.10 15.45 -41.18
C ILE A 137 -67.22 14.45 -41.49
N LEU A 138 -67.12 13.21 -40.98
CA LEU A 138 -68.17 12.19 -41.16
C LEU A 138 -69.50 12.61 -40.54
N ALA A 139 -69.48 13.18 -39.34
CA ALA A 139 -70.67 13.69 -38.67
C ALA A 139 -71.29 14.86 -39.44
N ALA A 140 -70.48 15.82 -39.89
CA ALA A 140 -70.93 16.93 -40.72
C ALA A 140 -71.53 16.45 -42.04
N GLY A 141 -70.90 15.48 -42.71
CA GLY A 141 -71.42 14.85 -43.93
C GLY A 141 -72.79 14.21 -43.72
N LYS A 142 -72.99 13.49 -42.61
CA LYS A 142 -74.28 12.85 -42.28
C LYS A 142 -75.38 13.84 -41.90
N VAL A 143 -75.04 14.95 -41.24
CA VAL A 143 -76.00 16.04 -40.97
C VAL A 143 -76.41 16.72 -42.27
N LEU A 144 -75.42 17.02 -43.12
CA LEU A 144 -75.63 17.66 -44.41
C LEU A 144 -76.52 16.78 -45.33
N GLU A 145 -76.28 15.47 -45.38
CA GLU A 145 -77.11 14.51 -46.11
C GLU A 145 -78.60 14.52 -45.67
N ARG A 146 -78.89 14.78 -44.39
CA ARG A 146 -80.26 14.84 -43.86
C ARG A 146 -80.92 16.20 -44.00
N SER A 147 -80.14 17.25 -44.20
CA SER A 147 -80.62 18.65 -44.22
C SER A 147 -80.62 19.27 -45.61
N LEU A 148 -79.93 18.69 -46.61
CA LEU A 148 -79.95 19.23 -47.98
C LEU A 148 -81.34 19.13 -48.58
N THR A 149 -81.87 20.27 -48.98
CA THR A 149 -82.99 20.36 -49.90
C THR A 149 -82.50 20.26 -51.35
N PRO A 150 -83.39 19.98 -52.34
CA PRO A 150 -83.03 20.06 -53.75
C PRO A 150 -82.45 21.43 -54.16
N ASP A 151 -82.98 22.51 -53.56
CA ASP A 151 -82.48 23.88 -53.80
C ASP A 151 -81.05 24.06 -53.26
N ASP A 152 -80.73 23.47 -52.10
CA ASP A 152 -79.36 23.46 -51.58
C ASP A 152 -78.40 22.69 -52.48
N GLN A 153 -78.83 21.56 -53.06
CA GLN A 153 -78.02 20.77 -54.00
C GLN A 153 -77.69 21.58 -55.25
N GLU A 154 -78.67 22.27 -55.82
CA GLU A 154 -78.47 23.10 -57.01
C GLU A 154 -77.56 24.30 -56.71
N ARG A 155 -77.79 24.99 -55.58
CA ARG A 155 -76.95 26.12 -55.15
C ARG A 155 -75.50 25.68 -54.93
N LEU A 156 -75.27 24.57 -54.21
CA LEU A 156 -73.93 24.04 -53.96
C LEU A 156 -73.25 23.56 -55.25
N ALA A 157 -73.99 23.00 -56.20
CA ALA A 157 -73.45 22.63 -57.51
C ALA A 157 -73.01 23.86 -58.31
N ARG A 158 -73.82 24.93 -58.33
CA ARG A 158 -73.46 26.20 -58.99
C ARG A 158 -72.26 26.86 -58.33
N GLU A 159 -72.18 26.86 -56.99
CA GLU A 159 -71.04 27.38 -56.24
C GLU A 159 -69.76 26.57 -56.51
N ALA A 160 -69.85 25.23 -56.56
CA ALA A 160 -68.71 24.36 -56.87
C ALA A 160 -68.18 24.57 -58.29
N ILE A 161 -69.07 24.72 -59.28
CA ILE A 161 -68.67 25.05 -60.66
C ILE A 161 -67.98 26.43 -60.70
N ALA A 162 -68.56 27.44 -60.04
CA ALA A 162 -67.98 28.77 -60.00
C ALA A 162 -66.61 28.82 -59.31
N GLU A 163 -66.36 27.98 -58.30
CA GLU A 163 -65.05 27.92 -57.63
C GLU A 163 -64.00 27.19 -58.49
N VAL A 164 -64.38 26.13 -59.21
CA VAL A 164 -63.47 25.47 -60.18
C VAL A 164 -63.11 26.44 -61.31
N GLU A 165 -64.06 27.24 -61.79
CA GLU A 165 -63.81 28.27 -62.80
C GLU A 165 -62.89 29.40 -62.30
N ARG A 166 -62.81 29.65 -60.98
CA ARG A 166 -61.84 30.63 -60.41
C ARG A 166 -60.43 30.07 -60.25
N LEU A 167 -60.29 28.76 -60.19
CA LEU A 167 -59.00 28.08 -60.00
C LEU A 167 -58.32 27.69 -61.33
N GLN A 168 -59.03 27.83 -62.46
CA GLN A 168 -58.50 27.67 -63.82
C GLN A 168 -58.23 29.03 -64.47
#